data_AF-A0A947W723-F1
#
_entry.id   AF-A0A947W723-F1
#
_cell.length_a   1.000
_cell.length_b   1.000
_cell.length_c   1.000
_cell.angle_alpha   90.00
_cell.angle_beta   90.00
_cell.angle_gamma   90.00
#
_symmetry.space_group_name_H-M   'P 1'
#
loop_
_entity.id
_entity.type
_entity.pdbx_description
1 polymer ?
#
loop_
_entity_poly.entity_id
_entity_poly.type
_entity_poly.pdbx_seq_one_letter_code
_entity_poly.pdbx_strand_id
1 'polypeptide(L)'
;MTDTKHDKIAKRLAQKENVEYNKGKGPDIITSRRVIEVAINDTDLNESKKQLQGFRKPRYLATTTENIKKAMSVTEGLKIGVMGPTGHIHKKAGSRSRKK
;
A
#
# COMPACT_ATOMS: atom_id res chain seq x y z
N MET A 1 15.48 2.84 -19.55
CA MET A 1 15.11 2.43 -18.18
C MET A 1 13.66 1.99 -18.21
N THR A 2 13.39 0.71 -17.97
CA THR A 2 12.06 0.12 -18.13
C THR A 2 11.28 0.36 -16.84
N ASP A 3 10.29 1.26 -16.86
CA ASP A 3 9.39 1.45 -15.72
C ASP A 3 8.65 0.14 -15.45
N THR A 4 8.92 -0.45 -14.28
CA THR A 4 8.26 -1.68 -13.84
C THR A 4 6.78 -1.42 -13.54
N LYS A 5 5.95 -2.48 -13.49
CA LYS A 5 4.54 -2.33 -13.08
C LYS A 5 4.43 -1.66 -11.70
N HIS A 6 5.37 -1.96 -10.80
CA HIS A 6 5.53 -1.31 -9.50
C HIS A 6 5.71 0.20 -9.64
N ASP A 7 6.73 0.64 -10.39
CA ASP A 7 7.03 2.08 -10.57
C ASP A 7 5.85 2.85 -11.17
N LYS A 8 5.11 2.24 -12.11
CA LYS A 8 3.93 2.87 -12.71
C LYS A 8 2.83 3.12 -11.69
N ILE A 9 2.57 2.15 -10.81
CA ILE A 9 1.58 2.29 -9.73
C ILE A 9 2.06 3.32 -8.71
N ALA A 10 3.32 3.22 -8.27
CA ALA A 10 3.91 4.12 -7.29
C ALA A 10 3.88 5.58 -7.78
N LYS A 11 4.36 5.85 -9.00
CA LYS A 11 4.30 7.20 -9.61
C LYS A 11 2.87 7.73 -9.70
N ARG A 12 1.92 6.90 -10.14
CA ARG A 12 0.52 7.33 -10.29
C ARG A 12 -0.11 7.69 -8.93
N LEU A 13 0.16 6.90 -7.90
CA LEU A 13 -0.31 7.18 -6.55
C LEU A 13 0.38 8.40 -5.95
N ALA A 14 1.68 8.57 -6.18
CA ALA A 14 2.43 9.74 -5.72
C ALA A 14 1.88 11.03 -6.33
N GLN A 15 1.61 11.04 -7.64
CA GLN A 15 0.95 12.15 -8.33
C GLN A 15 -0.44 12.46 -7.75
N LYS A 16 -1.25 11.44 -7.47
CA LYS A 16 -2.58 11.62 -6.86
C LYS A 16 -2.50 12.23 -5.46
N GLU A 17 -1.46 11.88 -4.71
CA GLU A 17 -1.20 12.41 -3.37
C GLU A 17 -0.40 13.72 -3.38
N ASN A 18 -0.02 14.22 -4.56
CA ASN A 18 0.81 15.41 -4.77
C ASN A 18 2.15 15.36 -4.03
N VAL A 19 2.81 14.21 -4.10
CA VAL A 19 4.15 13.97 -3.53
C VAL A 19 5.03 13.22 -4.53
N GLU A 20 6.32 13.14 -4.24
CA GLU A 20 7.25 12.36 -5.04
C GLU A 20 7.28 10.89 -4.61
N TYR A 21 7.48 10.02 -5.60
CA TYR A 21 7.73 8.60 -5.37
C TYR A 21 9.17 8.42 -4.88
N ASN A 22 9.32 7.85 -3.68
CA ASN A 22 10.61 7.50 -3.10
C ASN A 22 11.11 6.16 -3.67
N LYS A 23 12.14 6.21 -4.52
CA LYS A 23 12.84 5.03 -5.04
C LYS A 23 13.92 4.49 -4.09
N GLY A 24 14.17 5.18 -2.98
CA GLY A 24 15.20 4.86 -2.02
C GLY A 24 14.74 3.89 -0.94
N LYS A 25 15.42 3.90 0.21
CA LYS A 25 15.01 3.11 1.37
C LYS A 25 13.76 3.70 2.01
N GLY A 26 12.85 2.82 2.44
CA GLY A 26 11.62 3.18 3.13
C GLY A 26 10.41 3.20 2.19
N PRO A 27 9.25 3.66 2.67
CA PRO A 27 8.02 3.58 1.90
C PRO A 27 8.05 4.35 0.59
N ASP A 28 7.39 3.79 -0.42
CA ASP A 28 7.27 4.39 -1.75
C ASP A 28 6.66 5.80 -1.68
N ILE A 29 5.67 5.98 -0.81
CA ILE A 29 4.93 7.25 -0.71
C ILE A 29 4.68 7.57 0.76
N ILE A 30 5.19 8.70 1.19
CA ILE A 30 4.95 9.24 2.52
C ILE A 30 4.34 10.63 2.38
N THR A 31 3.13 10.78 2.91
CA THR A 31 2.45 12.08 2.99
C THR A 31 2.27 12.50 4.45
N SER A 32 1.81 13.72 4.67
CA SER A 32 1.36 14.16 6.00
C SER A 32 0.17 13.32 6.51
N ARG A 33 -0.65 12.78 5.60
CA ARG A 33 -1.92 12.10 5.92
C ARG A 33 -1.82 10.58 5.98
N ARG A 34 -0.92 9.96 5.22
CA ARG A 34 -0.80 8.49 5.11
C ARG A 34 0.56 8.04 4.59
N VAL A 35 0.82 6.75 4.76
CA VAL A 35 1.97 6.03 4.20
C VAL A 35 1.44 4.95 3.28
N ILE A 36 2.04 4.82 2.10
CA ILE A 36 1.64 3.86 1.08
C ILE A 36 2.87 3.06 0.63
N GLU A 37 2.70 1.75 0.62
CA GLU A 37 3.66 0.79 0.05
C GLU A 37 3.00 0.08 -1.13
N VAL A 38 3.71 -0.09 -2.23
CA VAL A 38 3.26 -0.77 -3.43
C VAL A 38 3.85 -2.18 -3.45
N ALA A 39 2.98 -3.17 -3.62
CA ALA A 39 3.36 -4.57 -3.73
C ALA A 39 2.70 -5.17 -4.96
N ILE A 40 3.48 -5.78 -5.85
CA ILE A 40 2.97 -6.41 -7.07
C ILE A 40 2.90 -7.93 -6.94
N ASN A 41 3.72 -8.53 -6.07
CA ASN A 41 3.83 -9.98 -5.90
C ASN A 41 3.52 -10.40 -4.46
N ASP A 42 3.32 -11.70 -4.25
CA ASP A 42 2.95 -12.27 -2.95
C ASP A 42 4.01 -12.10 -1.86
N THR A 43 5.28 -12.22 -2.24
CA THR A 43 6.41 -12.00 -1.34
C THR A 43 6.42 -10.54 -0.89
N ASP A 44 6.30 -9.60 -1.84
CA ASP A 44 6.27 -8.17 -1.59
C ASP A 44 5.12 -7.78 -0.66
N LEU A 45 3.93 -8.40 -0.80
CA LEU A 45 2.78 -8.12 0.08
C LEU A 45 3.12 -8.38 1.56
N ASN A 46 3.88 -9.44 1.86
CA ASN A 46 4.24 -9.79 3.23
C ASN A 46 5.35 -8.89 3.79
N GLU A 47 6.33 -8.52 2.97
CA GLU A 47 7.41 -7.62 3.36
C GLU A 47 6.89 -6.19 3.56
N SER A 48 6.10 -5.70 2.61
CA SER A 48 5.41 -4.41 2.66
C SER A 48 4.57 -4.27 3.92
N LYS A 49 3.87 -5.33 4.32
CA LYS A 49 3.10 -5.37 5.56
C LYS A 49 3.98 -5.13 6.79
N LYS A 50 5.14 -5.79 6.89
CA LYS A 50 6.08 -5.63 8.02
C LYS A 50 6.62 -4.22 8.07
N GLN A 51 7.03 -3.68 6.92
CA GLN A 51 7.50 -2.29 6.79
C GLN A 51 6.44 -1.29 7.27
N LEU A 52 5.19 -1.45 6.79
CA LEU A 52 4.10 -0.57 7.19
C LEU A 52 3.82 -0.62 8.69
N GLN A 53 4.01 -1.74 9.39
CA GLN A 53 3.74 -1.82 10.84
C GLN A 53 4.56 -0.81 11.68
N GLY A 54 5.75 -0.41 11.21
CA GLY A 54 6.61 0.56 11.90
C GLY A 54 6.07 2.00 11.92
N PHE A 55 5.10 2.33 11.07
CA PHE A 55 4.59 3.70 10.95
C PHE A 55 3.38 3.95 11.86
N ARG A 56 3.24 5.12 12.45
CA ARG A 56 2.04 5.46 13.26
C ARG A 56 0.86 5.99 12.44
N LYS A 57 1.14 6.56 11.26
CA LYS A 57 0.16 7.14 10.33
C LYS A 57 -0.81 6.08 9.77
N PRO A 58 -1.94 6.49 9.17
CA PRO A 58 -2.73 5.62 8.30
C PRO A 58 -1.85 4.98 7.24
N ARG A 59 -1.86 3.64 7.19
CA ARG A 59 -0.97 2.83 6.35
C ARG A 59 -1.78 2.09 5.32
N TYR A 60 -1.30 2.06 4.10
CA TYR A 60 -1.99 1.40 3.01
C TYR A 60 -1.04 0.56 2.18
N LEU A 61 -1.48 -0.67 1.90
CA LEU A 61 -0.86 -1.55 0.94
C LEU A 61 -1.56 -1.36 -0.40
N ALA A 62 -0.84 -0.82 -1.37
CA ALA A 62 -1.26 -0.66 -2.75
C ALA A 62 -0.86 -1.87 -3.58
N THR A 63 -1.77 -2.40 -4.38
CA THR A 63 -1.51 -3.60 -5.18
C THR A 63 -2.24 -3.55 -6.52
N THR A 64 -1.91 -4.49 -7.41
CA THR A 64 -2.67 -4.76 -8.64
C THR A 64 -4.10 -5.23 -8.31
N THR A 65 -5.02 -5.05 -9.25
CA THR A 65 -6.44 -5.43 -9.09
C THR A 65 -6.62 -6.90 -8.76
N GLU A 66 -5.79 -7.75 -9.35
CA GLU A 66 -5.79 -9.21 -9.18
C GLU A 66 -5.43 -9.61 -7.74
N ASN A 67 -4.55 -8.85 -7.10
CA ASN A 67 -4.01 -9.15 -5.78
C ASN A 67 -4.77 -8.45 -4.63
N ILE A 68 -5.82 -7.67 -4.91
CA ILE A 68 -6.60 -6.96 -3.87
C ILE A 68 -7.15 -7.94 -2.83
N LYS A 69 -7.77 -9.04 -3.25
CA LYS A 69 -8.36 -10.03 -2.31
C LYS A 69 -7.31 -10.61 -1.38
N LYS A 70 -6.14 -10.93 -1.94
CA LYS A 70 -5.01 -11.45 -1.18
C LYS A 70 -4.43 -10.41 -0.23
N ALA A 71 -4.24 -9.17 -0.70
CA ALA A 71 -3.82 -8.04 0.13
C ALA A 71 -4.78 -7.81 1.31
N MET A 72 -6.09 -7.94 1.10
CA MET A 72 -7.09 -7.86 2.18
C MET A 72 -6.94 -8.99 3.19
N SER A 73 -6.70 -10.22 2.72
CA SER A 73 -6.47 -11.37 3.60
C SER A 73 -5.18 -11.24 4.42
N VAL A 74 -4.04 -10.93 3.80
CA VAL A 74 -2.75 -10.83 4.54
C VAL A 74 -2.71 -9.66 5.52
N THR A 75 -3.52 -8.63 5.28
CA THR A 75 -3.67 -7.47 6.17
C THR A 75 -4.84 -7.63 7.14
N GLU A 76 -5.55 -8.75 7.14
CA GLU A 76 -6.66 -8.99 8.06
C GLU A 76 -6.20 -8.91 9.53
N GLY A 77 -7.04 -8.36 10.40
CA GLY A 77 -6.70 -8.10 11.81
C GLY A 77 -5.70 -6.95 12.01
N LEU A 78 -5.03 -6.48 10.96
CA LEU A 78 -4.09 -5.36 11.03
C LEU A 78 -4.78 -4.03 10.73
N LYS A 79 -4.25 -2.95 11.32
CA LYS A 79 -4.67 -1.56 11.06
C LYS A 79 -4.15 -1.01 9.72
N ILE A 80 -3.75 -1.89 8.80
CA ILE A 80 -3.27 -1.55 7.45
C ILE A 80 -4.45 -1.60 6.49
N GLY A 81 -4.67 -0.53 5.74
CA GLY A 81 -5.65 -0.46 4.66
C GLY A 81 -5.13 -1.08 3.37
N VAL A 82 -6.02 -1.33 2.42
CA VAL A 82 -5.70 -1.87 1.09
C VAL A 82 -6.23 -0.92 0.04
N MET A 83 -5.39 -0.60 -0.93
CA MET A 83 -5.77 0.21 -2.07
C MET A 83 -5.42 -0.47 -3.41
N GLY A 84 -6.22 -0.18 -4.43
CA GLY A 84 -5.95 -0.60 -5.79
C GLY A 84 -4.94 0.32 -6.49
N PRO A 85 -4.58 0.03 -7.74
CA PRO A 85 -3.50 0.73 -8.46
C PRO A 85 -3.87 2.17 -8.84
N THR A 86 -5.15 2.53 -8.76
CA THR A 86 -5.69 3.89 -9.00
C THR A 86 -5.89 4.68 -7.70
N GLY A 87 -5.55 4.09 -6.55
CA GLY A 87 -5.75 4.68 -5.22
C GLY A 87 -7.20 4.60 -4.75
N HIS A 88 -8.00 3.68 -5.30
CA HIS A 88 -9.30 3.31 -4.73
C HIS A 88 -9.08 2.47 -3.47
N ILE A 89 -9.75 2.79 -2.37
CA ILE A 89 -9.57 2.11 -1.07
C ILE A 89 -10.56 0.95 -0.96
N HIS A 90 -10.04 -0.27 -0.92
CA HIS A 90 -10.83 -1.50 -0.72
C HIS A 90 -10.95 -1.86 0.77
N LYS A 91 -9.96 -1.49 1.58
CA LYS A 91 -9.98 -1.65 3.05
C LYS A 91 -9.45 -0.37 3.70
N LYS A 92 -10.20 0.21 4.64
CA LYS A 92 -9.76 1.42 5.36
C LYS A 92 -8.62 1.10 6.34
N ALA A 93 -7.65 2.00 6.46
CA ALA A 93 -6.66 1.91 7.53
C ALA A 93 -7.35 2.08 8.89
N GLY A 94 -6.82 1.41 9.92
CA GLY A 94 -7.39 1.47 11.27
C GLY A 94 -8.66 0.64 11.51
N SER A 95 -9.34 0.13 10.47
CA SER A 95 -10.45 -0.81 10.67
C SER A 95 -9.92 -2.16 11.13
N ARG A 96 -10.17 -2.52 12.40
CA ARG A 96 -10.13 -3.93 12.79
C ARG A 96 -11.37 -4.57 12.16
N SER A 97 -11.17 -5.60 11.34
CA SER A 97 -12.28 -6.46 10.94
C SER A 97 -12.87 -7.04 12.23
N ARG A 98 -14.06 -6.57 12.63
CA ARG A 98 -14.79 -7.20 13.73
C ARG A 98 -15.30 -8.52 13.16
N LYS A 99 -14.69 -9.64 13.55
CA LYS A 99 -15.38 -10.93 13.44
C LYS A 99 -16.66 -10.78 14.29
N LYS A 100 -17.81 -10.83 13.62
CA LYS A 100 -19.10 -11.00 14.28
C LYS A 100 -19.27 -12.47 14.60
#